data_AF-A0A8I6THF2-F1
#
_entry.id   AF-A0A8I6THF2-F1
#
_cell.length_a   1.000
_cell.length_b   1.000
_cell.length_c   1.000
_cell.angle_alpha   90.00
_cell.angle_beta   90.00
_cell.angle_gamma   90.00
#
_symmetry.space_group_name_H-M   'P 1'
#
loop_
_entity.id
_entity.type
_entity.pdbx_description
1 polymer ?
#
loop_
_entity_poly.entity_id
_entity_poly.type
_entity_poly.pdbx_seq_one_letter_code
_entity_poly.pdbx_strand_id
1 'polypeptide(L)'
;MMSNKVIVFCFIFLFFRKSTADSNRPDELINAINGQWGEYARLSSYSVQVSMVVSHLAYKINKNLFSASDIVGKEAKTIEYNMMAISHQMQVEDVLKSRCINDLGIPEVLKRKDEDVEHAAACFLLEANKGFVLETSLTGVVNEFRGRMIKGIRALERCSTKETSACIAKIIKDSKESAEILRRELNTLKEKILILEDKLPRTIASCRRLASKSLSVLRKLTETIKAC
;
A
#
# COMPACT_ATOMS: atom_id res chain seq x y z
N MET A 1 12.90 10.95 -9.15
CA MET A 1 11.61 11.61 -8.79
C MET A 1 11.79 12.43 -7.54
N MET A 2 12.15 13.71 -7.70
CA MET A 2 12.40 14.62 -6.57
C MET A 2 11.10 15.25 -6.06
N SER A 3 10.90 15.14 -4.75
CA SER A 3 10.25 16.12 -3.86
C SER A 3 8.86 16.69 -4.20
N ASN A 4 7.81 15.86 -4.06
CA ASN A 4 6.49 16.37 -3.63
C ASN A 4 6.47 16.78 -2.15
N LYS A 5 7.50 16.42 -1.37
CA LYS A 5 7.63 16.75 0.06
C LYS A 5 7.99 18.22 0.34
N VAL A 6 8.63 18.90 -0.61
CA VAL A 6 9.10 20.30 -0.43
C VAL A 6 8.02 21.32 -0.78
N ILE A 7 7.07 20.96 -1.66
CA ILE A 7 6.00 21.87 -2.10
C ILE A 7 5.04 22.18 -0.94
N VAL A 8 4.84 21.27 0.02
CA VAL A 8 3.96 21.53 1.18
C VAL A 8 4.57 22.56 2.15
N PHE A 9 5.90 22.58 2.30
CA PHE A 9 6.58 23.47 3.26
C PHE A 9 6.71 24.91 2.75
N CYS A 10 6.95 25.13 1.45
CA CYS A 10 7.14 26.48 0.91
C CYS A 10 5.87 27.35 0.89
N PHE A 11 4.67 26.76 0.79
CA PHE A 11 3.42 27.53 0.75
C PHE A 11 2.95 28.04 2.11
N ILE A 12 3.33 27.36 3.21
CA ILE A 12 2.98 27.79 4.57
C ILE A 12 3.71 29.10 4.92
N PHE A 13 4.98 29.24 4.52
CA PHE A 13 5.78 30.42 4.84
C PHE A 13 5.38 31.68 4.05
N LEU A 14 4.91 31.53 2.80
CA LEU A 14 4.51 32.67 1.96
C LEU A 14 3.15 33.25 2.37
N PHE A 15 2.25 32.47 2.97
CA PHE A 15 0.94 32.95 3.43
C PHE A 15 0.98 33.66 4.79
N PHE A 16 1.86 33.24 5.69
CA PHE A 16 2.09 33.94 6.97
C PHE A 16 2.54 35.41 6.77
N ARG A 17 3.18 35.72 5.62
CA ARG A 17 3.72 37.06 5.36
C ARG A 17 2.70 38.06 4.80
N LYS A 18 1.53 37.62 4.33
CA LYS A 18 0.54 38.52 3.70
C LYS A 18 -0.60 38.94 4.64
N SER A 19 -0.76 38.31 5.80
CA SER A 19 -1.86 38.62 6.74
C SER A 19 -1.58 39.81 7.67
N THR A 20 -0.38 40.39 7.64
CA THR A 20 -0.03 41.54 8.49
C THR A 20 -0.32 42.91 7.83
N ALA A 21 -0.91 42.94 6.63
CA ALA A 21 -0.99 44.15 5.83
C ALA A 21 -2.34 44.92 5.88
N ASP A 22 -3.35 44.46 6.64
CA ASP A 22 -4.61 45.21 6.83
C ASP A 22 -4.82 45.54 8.31
N SER A 23 -4.46 46.76 8.72
CA SER A 23 -4.56 47.27 10.10
C SER A 23 -5.99 47.53 10.59
N ASN A 24 -7.03 47.12 9.84
CA ASN A 24 -8.44 47.37 10.15
C ASN A 24 -9.29 46.10 10.31
N ARG A 25 -8.66 44.92 10.43
CA ARG A 25 -9.41 43.67 10.67
C ARG A 25 -9.70 43.50 12.17
N PRO A 26 -10.93 43.09 12.55
CA PRO A 26 -11.23 42.77 13.94
C PRO A 26 -10.29 41.68 14.49
N ASP A 27 -9.77 41.85 15.69
CA ASP A 27 -8.87 40.86 16.34
C ASP A 27 -9.48 39.46 16.42
N GLU A 28 -10.81 39.38 16.55
CA GLU A 28 -11.57 38.12 16.54
C GLU A 28 -11.39 37.34 15.22
N LEU A 29 -11.31 38.05 14.09
CA LEU A 29 -11.10 37.44 12.77
C LEU A 29 -9.65 36.95 12.59
N ILE A 30 -8.68 37.74 13.06
CA ILE A 30 -7.26 37.36 13.02
C ILE A 30 -7.02 36.12 13.89
N ASN A 31 -7.57 36.10 15.10
CA ASN A 31 -7.50 34.96 16.01
C ASN A 31 -8.19 33.72 15.43
N ALA A 32 -9.34 33.87 14.78
CA ALA A 32 -10.03 32.77 14.11
C ALA A 32 -9.20 32.17 12.98
N ILE A 33 -8.62 33.00 12.10
CA ILE A 33 -7.76 32.56 10.99
C ILE A 33 -6.53 31.84 11.53
N ASN A 34 -5.85 32.41 12.53
CA ASN A 34 -4.68 31.79 13.16
C ASN A 34 -5.02 30.45 13.83
N GLY A 35 -6.18 30.37 14.50
CA GLY A 35 -6.67 29.13 15.09
C GLY A 35 -6.93 28.03 14.05
N GLN A 36 -7.52 28.38 12.90
CA GLN A 36 -7.72 27.44 11.79
C GLN A 36 -6.38 26.93 11.22
N TRP A 37 -5.40 27.82 11.03
CA TRP A 37 -4.06 27.42 10.58
C TRP A 37 -3.34 26.53 11.61
N GLY A 38 -3.50 26.81 12.89
CA GLY A 38 -2.97 25.98 13.98
C GLY A 38 -3.55 24.56 13.96
N GLU A 39 -4.86 24.42 13.82
CA GLU A 39 -5.52 23.11 13.76
C GLU A 39 -5.13 22.35 12.47
N TYR A 40 -5.04 23.05 11.34
CA TYR A 40 -4.51 22.47 10.10
C TYR A 40 -3.07 21.94 10.29
N ALA A 41 -2.18 22.73 10.91
CA ALA A 41 -0.81 22.32 11.14
C ALA A 41 -0.73 21.06 12.03
N ARG A 42 -1.56 21.00 13.07
CA ARG A 42 -1.60 19.85 14.00
C ARG A 42 -2.12 18.58 13.32
N LEU A 43 -3.21 18.67 12.56
CA LEU A 43 -3.77 17.53 11.82
C LEU A 43 -2.90 17.11 10.64
N SER A 44 -2.26 18.06 9.96
CA SER A 44 -1.27 17.79 8.92
C SER A 44 -0.09 17.00 9.50
N SER A 45 0.46 17.44 10.65
CA SER A 45 1.51 16.71 11.35
C SER A 45 1.08 15.29 11.73
N TYR A 46 -0.12 15.12 12.27
CA TYR A 46 -0.68 13.80 12.58
C TYR A 46 -0.84 12.92 11.32
N SER A 47 -1.30 13.49 10.22
CA SER A 47 -1.42 12.77 8.94
C SER A 47 -0.07 12.30 8.40
N VAL A 48 1.01 13.07 8.60
CA VAL A 48 2.37 12.67 8.23
C VAL A 48 2.84 11.49 9.09
N GLN A 49 2.53 11.48 10.39
CA GLN A 49 2.84 10.34 11.26
C GLN A 49 2.11 9.07 10.79
N VAL A 50 0.81 9.18 10.48
CA VAL A 50 0.04 8.06 9.92
C VAL A 50 0.64 7.62 8.59
N SER A 51 0.99 8.55 7.69
CA SER A 51 1.65 8.29 6.41
C SER A 51 2.95 7.52 6.55
N MET A 52 3.80 7.89 7.51
CA MET A 52 5.03 7.15 7.79
C MET A 52 4.75 5.71 8.21
N VAL A 53 3.74 5.47 9.05
CA VAL A 53 3.33 4.11 9.45
C VAL A 53 2.81 3.34 8.23
N VAL A 54 1.97 3.97 7.39
CA VAL A 54 1.42 3.33 6.19
C VAL A 54 2.53 2.93 5.23
N SER A 55 3.44 3.84 4.89
CA SER A 55 4.52 3.57 3.94
C SER A 55 5.54 2.58 4.47
N HIS A 56 5.83 2.61 5.78
CA HIS A 56 6.68 1.60 6.38
C HIS A 56 6.05 0.20 6.29
N LEU A 57 4.75 0.10 6.57
CA LEU A 57 4.04 -1.17 6.46
C LEU A 57 3.91 -1.63 5.01
N ALA A 58 3.53 -0.75 4.08
CA ALA A 58 3.46 -1.06 2.66
C ALA A 58 4.81 -1.58 2.14
N TYR A 59 5.92 -0.95 2.56
CA TYR A 59 7.26 -1.44 2.27
C TYR A 59 7.52 -2.84 2.87
N LYS A 60 7.16 -3.07 4.13
CA LYS A 60 7.34 -4.37 4.81
C LYS A 60 6.50 -5.48 4.16
N ILE A 61 5.25 -5.17 3.82
CA ILE A 61 4.34 -6.05 3.07
C ILE A 61 4.97 -6.41 1.73
N ASN A 62 5.35 -5.42 0.93
CA ASN A 62 5.98 -5.64 -0.37
C ASN A 62 7.25 -6.47 -0.23
N LYS A 63 8.19 -6.07 0.65
CA LYS A 63 9.44 -6.79 0.85
C LYS A 63 9.21 -8.25 1.22
N ASN A 64 8.30 -8.53 2.16
CA ASN A 64 8.04 -9.88 2.63
C ASN A 64 7.28 -10.74 1.60
N LEU A 65 6.32 -10.14 0.88
CA LEU A 65 5.55 -10.85 -0.15
C LEU A 65 6.40 -11.13 -1.39
N PHE A 66 7.17 -10.14 -1.88
CA PHE A 66 8.08 -10.33 -3.02
C PHE A 66 9.18 -11.33 -2.70
N SER A 67 9.83 -11.24 -1.53
CA SER A 67 10.84 -12.24 -1.13
C SER A 67 10.25 -13.64 -0.99
N ALA A 68 9.03 -13.79 -0.46
CA ALA A 68 8.36 -15.09 -0.40
C ALA A 68 8.02 -15.63 -1.80
N SER A 69 7.56 -14.76 -2.70
CA SER A 69 7.30 -15.10 -4.11
C SER A 69 8.57 -15.54 -4.83
N ASP A 70 9.68 -14.81 -4.64
CA ASP A 70 10.98 -15.15 -5.24
C ASP A 70 11.51 -16.50 -4.76
N ILE A 71 11.34 -16.82 -3.47
CA ILE A 71 11.72 -18.14 -2.93
C ILE A 71 10.93 -19.25 -3.62
N VAL A 72 9.60 -19.09 -3.74
CA VAL A 72 8.74 -20.06 -4.43
C VAL A 72 9.14 -20.21 -5.90
N GLY A 73 9.35 -19.11 -6.61
CA GLY A 73 9.75 -19.14 -8.02
C GLY A 73 11.13 -19.77 -8.24
N LYS A 74 12.10 -19.51 -7.36
CA LYS A 74 13.41 -20.16 -7.40
C LYS A 74 13.31 -21.65 -7.15
N GLU A 75 12.50 -22.05 -6.16
CA GLU A 75 12.31 -23.46 -5.82
C GLU A 75 11.64 -24.24 -6.95
N ALA A 76 10.61 -23.66 -7.59
CA ALA A 76 9.98 -24.23 -8.79
C ALA A 76 11.02 -24.46 -9.90
N LYS A 77 11.76 -23.41 -10.28
CA LYS A 77 12.81 -23.50 -11.30
C LYS A 77 13.87 -24.54 -10.97
N THR A 78 14.33 -24.61 -9.72
CA THR A 78 15.31 -25.63 -9.32
C THR A 78 14.77 -27.05 -9.51
N ILE A 79 13.51 -27.30 -9.14
CA ILE A 79 12.89 -28.62 -9.35
C ILE A 79 12.77 -28.91 -10.84
N GLU A 80 12.31 -27.96 -11.65
CA GLU A 80 12.17 -28.11 -13.10
C GLU A 80 13.51 -28.39 -13.78
N TYR A 81 14.57 -27.64 -13.45
CA TYR A 81 15.91 -27.87 -13.97
C TYR A 81 16.42 -29.27 -13.62
N ASN A 82 16.25 -29.72 -12.37
CA ASN A 82 16.63 -31.06 -11.95
C ASN A 82 15.85 -32.12 -12.73
N MET A 83 14.56 -31.89 -12.92
CA MET A 83 13.66 -32.80 -13.61
C MET A 83 14.03 -32.93 -15.10
N MET A 84 14.34 -31.81 -15.78
CA MET A 84 14.85 -31.82 -17.16
C MET A 84 16.21 -32.50 -17.27
N ALA A 85 17.13 -32.25 -16.33
CA ALA A 85 18.45 -32.87 -16.34
C ALA A 85 18.38 -34.40 -16.20
N ILE A 86 17.57 -34.89 -15.25
CA ILE A 86 17.35 -36.34 -15.06
C ILE A 86 16.66 -36.93 -16.29
N SER A 87 15.63 -36.26 -16.82
CA SER A 87 14.92 -36.69 -18.01
C SER A 87 15.86 -36.84 -19.21
N HIS A 88 16.73 -35.84 -19.45
CA HIS A 88 17.69 -35.88 -20.54
C HIS A 88 18.73 -36.99 -20.34
N GLN A 89 19.26 -37.15 -19.13
CA GLN A 89 20.21 -38.22 -18.84
C GLN A 89 19.62 -39.61 -19.13
N MET A 90 18.41 -39.88 -18.65
CA MET A 90 17.75 -41.17 -18.84
C MET A 90 17.34 -41.44 -20.29
N GLN A 91 16.97 -40.41 -21.06
CA GLN A 91 16.68 -40.55 -22.49
C GLN A 91 17.91 -40.93 -23.32
N VAL A 92 19.11 -40.54 -22.88
CA VAL A 92 20.38 -40.86 -23.56
C VAL A 92 20.88 -42.26 -23.17
N GLU A 93 20.61 -42.71 -21.95
CA GLU A 93 21.12 -43.99 -21.42
C GLU A 93 20.36 -45.23 -21.93
N ASP A 94 19.04 -45.16 -22.14
CA ASP A 94 18.21 -46.35 -22.44
C ASP A 94 16.93 -46.03 -23.24
N VAL A 95 16.63 -46.83 -24.26
CA VAL A 95 15.43 -46.71 -25.11
C VAL A 95 14.13 -46.99 -24.35
N LEU A 96 14.13 -47.93 -23.38
CA LEU A 96 12.95 -48.24 -22.56
C LEU A 96 12.66 -47.10 -21.58
N LYS A 97 13.70 -46.52 -20.96
CA LYS A 97 13.58 -45.33 -20.12
C LYS A 97 13.13 -44.10 -20.90
N SER A 98 13.64 -43.94 -22.12
CA SER A 98 13.21 -42.89 -23.05
C SER A 98 11.72 -42.99 -23.37
N ARG A 99 11.20 -44.21 -23.56
CA ARG A 99 9.76 -44.44 -23.77
C ARG A 99 8.92 -44.08 -22.52
N CYS A 100 9.37 -44.52 -21.34
CA CYS A 100 8.73 -44.16 -20.07
C CYS A 100 8.64 -42.64 -19.87
N ILE A 101 9.71 -41.91 -20.17
CA ILE A 101 9.75 -40.44 -20.06
C ILE A 101 8.82 -39.75 -21.06
N ASN A 102 8.77 -40.24 -22.30
CA ASN A 102 7.89 -39.69 -23.32
C ASN A 102 6.41 -39.91 -22.96
N ASP A 103 6.07 -41.07 -22.37
CA ASP A 103 4.72 -41.39 -21.90
C ASP A 103 4.29 -40.51 -20.71
N LEU A 104 5.25 -40.00 -19.92
CA LEU A 104 4.98 -39.06 -18.82
C LEU A 104 4.64 -37.63 -19.28
N GLY A 105 4.83 -37.29 -20.56
CA GLY A 105 4.44 -35.98 -21.11
C GLY A 105 5.12 -34.80 -20.41
N ILE A 106 6.40 -34.95 -20.05
CA ILE A 106 7.17 -34.00 -19.23
C ILE A 106 7.03 -32.53 -19.68
N PRO A 107 7.14 -32.17 -20.97
CA PRO A 107 7.01 -30.79 -21.42
C PRO A 107 5.63 -30.18 -21.14
N GLU A 108 4.54 -30.92 -21.41
CA GLU A 108 3.17 -30.48 -21.11
C GLU A 108 2.92 -30.31 -19.62
N VAL A 109 3.48 -31.20 -18.79
CA VAL A 109 3.31 -31.13 -17.34
C VAL A 109 4.08 -29.93 -16.76
N LEU A 110 5.30 -29.68 -17.23
CA LEU A 110 6.08 -28.50 -16.85
C LEU A 110 5.33 -27.20 -17.18
N LYS A 111 4.81 -27.07 -18.41
CA LYS A 111 4.06 -25.89 -18.83
C LYS A 111 2.84 -25.60 -17.95
N ARG A 112 2.05 -26.63 -17.60
CA ARG A 112 0.90 -26.48 -16.69
C ARG A 112 1.32 -26.12 -15.26
N LYS A 113 2.52 -26.53 -14.83
CA LYS A 113 3.01 -26.27 -13.47
C LYS A 113 3.63 -24.89 -13.32
N ASP A 114 4.25 -24.37 -14.37
CA ASP A 114 4.60 -22.94 -14.47
C ASP A 114 3.37 -22.06 -14.27
N GLU A 115 2.27 -22.35 -14.97
CA GLU A 115 0.99 -21.64 -14.81
C GLU A 115 0.45 -21.72 -13.37
N ASP A 116 0.54 -22.88 -12.71
CA ASP A 116 0.15 -23.05 -11.31
C ASP A 116 1.04 -22.25 -10.32
N VAL A 117 2.33 -22.11 -10.61
CA VAL A 117 3.29 -21.32 -9.80
C VAL A 117 3.06 -19.82 -10.02
N GLU A 118 2.78 -19.38 -11.24
CA GLU A 118 2.35 -18.01 -11.53
C GLU A 118 1.04 -17.66 -10.83
N HIS A 119 0.10 -18.60 -10.75
CA HIS A 119 -1.15 -18.42 -10.01
C HIS A 119 -0.89 -18.26 -8.49
N ALA A 120 0.08 -18.99 -7.94
CA ALA A 120 0.51 -18.81 -6.55
C ALA A 120 1.24 -17.46 -6.34
N ALA A 121 2.01 -16.98 -7.33
CA ALA A 121 2.61 -15.64 -7.33
C ALA A 121 1.55 -14.53 -7.35
N ALA A 122 0.42 -14.75 -8.05
CA ALA A 122 -0.72 -13.82 -8.07
C ALA A 122 -1.34 -13.62 -6.67
N CYS A 123 -1.31 -14.63 -5.79
CA CYS A 123 -1.72 -14.49 -4.39
C CYS A 123 -0.87 -13.44 -3.66
N PHE A 124 0.46 -13.47 -3.83
CA PHE A 124 1.36 -12.49 -3.23
C PHE A 124 1.16 -11.08 -3.80
N LEU A 125 0.93 -10.95 -5.11
CA LEU A 125 0.68 -9.66 -5.77
C LEU A 125 -0.63 -9.00 -5.34
N LEU A 126 -1.71 -9.78 -5.21
CA LEU A 126 -3.01 -9.29 -4.72
C LEU A 126 -2.92 -8.72 -3.30
N GLU A 127 -2.15 -9.37 -2.43
CA GLU A 127 -1.95 -8.92 -1.05
C GLU A 127 -1.04 -7.69 -0.98
N ALA A 128 -0.04 -7.58 -1.86
CA ALA A 128 0.80 -6.38 -2.01
C ALA A 128 -0.04 -5.16 -2.45
N ASN A 129 -0.99 -5.36 -3.37
CA ASN A 129 -1.88 -4.31 -3.85
C ASN A 129 -2.77 -3.70 -2.75
N LYS A 130 -3.09 -4.44 -1.68
CA LYS A 130 -3.84 -3.89 -0.53
C LYS A 130 -3.08 -2.78 0.17
N GLY A 131 -1.73 -2.89 0.25
CA GLY A 131 -0.88 -1.83 0.80
C GLY A 131 -0.95 -0.54 -0.04
N PHE A 132 -0.92 -0.67 -1.36
CA PHE A 132 -1.02 0.46 -2.29
C PHE A 132 -2.38 1.18 -2.22
N VAL A 133 -3.48 0.42 -2.11
CA VAL A 133 -4.83 0.99 -1.95
C VAL A 133 -4.92 1.82 -0.67
N LEU A 134 -4.27 1.39 0.41
CA LEU A 134 -4.25 2.13 1.68
C LEU A 134 -3.44 3.43 1.60
N GLU A 135 -2.28 3.42 0.94
CA GLU A 135 -1.50 4.65 0.68
C GLU A 135 -2.30 5.66 -0.14
N THR A 136 -3.01 5.17 -1.15
CA THR A 136 -3.88 6.01 -2.00
C THR A 136 -5.05 6.58 -1.20
N SER A 137 -5.69 5.77 -0.36
CA SER A 137 -6.80 6.19 0.52
C SER A 137 -6.35 7.28 1.50
N LEU A 138 -5.19 7.11 2.13
CA LEU A 138 -4.62 8.13 3.01
C LEU A 138 -4.39 9.45 2.28
N THR A 139 -3.80 9.38 1.09
CA THR A 139 -3.53 10.57 0.26
C THR A 139 -4.81 11.31 -0.08
N GLY A 140 -5.88 10.58 -0.43
CA GLY A 140 -7.22 11.14 -0.68
C GLY A 140 -7.77 11.89 0.53
N VAL A 141 -7.79 11.23 1.69
CA VAL A 141 -8.29 11.78 2.96
C VAL A 141 -7.55 13.06 3.37
N VAL A 142 -6.22 13.08 3.26
CA VAL A 142 -5.41 14.26 3.58
C VAL A 142 -5.66 15.42 2.61
N ASN A 143 -5.76 15.13 1.31
CA ASN A 143 -6.02 16.16 0.31
C ASN A 143 -7.42 16.77 0.44
N GLU A 144 -8.42 15.97 0.79
CA GLU A 144 -9.77 16.44 1.04
C GLU A 144 -9.81 17.42 2.22
N PHE A 145 -9.19 17.05 3.35
CA PHE A 145 -9.10 17.94 4.51
C PHE A 145 -8.38 19.25 4.19
N ARG A 146 -7.24 19.19 3.48
CA ARG A 146 -6.54 20.39 3.01
C ARG A 146 -7.46 21.29 2.19
N GLY A 147 -8.25 20.70 1.28
CA GLY A 147 -9.24 21.43 0.49
C GLY A 147 -10.31 22.11 1.34
N ARG A 148 -10.85 21.41 2.35
CA ARG A 148 -11.85 21.96 3.28
C ARG A 148 -11.28 23.09 4.15
N MET A 149 -10.06 22.95 4.66
CA MET A 149 -9.41 23.99 5.47
C MET A 149 -9.13 25.26 4.68
N ILE A 150 -8.61 25.13 3.45
CA ILE A 150 -8.40 26.30 2.56
C ILE A 150 -9.73 27.00 2.27
N LYS A 151 -10.81 26.24 2.03
CA LYS A 151 -12.15 26.81 1.85
C LYS A 151 -12.64 27.54 3.10
N GLY A 152 -12.41 26.98 4.30
CA GLY A 152 -12.76 27.59 5.58
C GLY A 152 -12.03 28.89 5.84
N ILE A 153 -10.70 28.93 5.61
CA ILE A 153 -9.89 30.15 5.75
C ILE A 153 -10.38 31.24 4.78
N ARG A 154 -10.63 30.90 3.51
CA ARG A 154 -11.21 31.82 2.52
C ARG A 154 -12.63 32.27 2.86
N ALA A 155 -13.38 31.48 3.63
CA ALA A 155 -14.70 31.87 4.11
C ALA A 155 -14.57 32.87 5.26
N LEU A 156 -13.62 32.67 6.18
CA LEU A 156 -13.31 33.62 7.25
C LEU A 156 -12.91 34.99 6.68
N GLU A 157 -12.03 35.00 5.67
CA GLU A 157 -11.62 36.22 4.98
C GLU A 157 -12.78 37.01 4.35
N ARG A 158 -13.94 36.37 4.13
CA ARG A 158 -15.15 36.99 3.55
C ARG A 158 -16.19 37.40 4.60
N CYS A 159 -15.97 37.13 5.89
CA CYS A 159 -16.88 37.60 6.92
C CYS A 159 -16.88 39.13 6.99
N SER A 160 -18.06 39.76 6.89
CA SER A 160 -18.21 41.22 6.94
C SER A 160 -18.10 41.75 8.37
N THR A 161 -17.80 43.04 8.52
CA THR A 161 -17.69 43.75 9.82
C THR A 161 -19.02 43.89 10.58
N LYS A 162 -20.18 43.68 9.94
CA LYS A 162 -21.51 43.81 10.59
C LYS A 162 -22.04 42.51 11.18
N GLU A 163 -21.58 41.35 10.70
CA GLU A 163 -22.05 40.01 11.12
C GLU A 163 -20.87 39.10 11.52
N THR A 164 -19.74 39.71 11.91
CA THR A 164 -18.44 39.04 12.01
C THR A 164 -18.46 37.85 12.95
N SER A 165 -19.03 38.00 14.16
CA SER A 165 -18.99 36.95 15.19
C SER A 165 -19.84 35.72 14.81
N ALA A 166 -21.06 35.90 14.29
CA ALA A 166 -21.92 34.79 13.86
C ALA A 166 -21.35 34.05 12.62
N CYS A 167 -20.79 34.80 11.67
CA CYS A 167 -20.10 34.25 10.50
C CYS A 167 -18.87 33.42 10.90
N ILE A 168 -18.01 33.98 11.77
CA ILE A 168 -16.82 33.31 12.30
C ILE A 168 -17.20 32.04 13.05
N ALA A 169 -18.18 32.12 13.96
CA ALA A 169 -18.60 30.99 14.79
C ALA A 169 -19.07 29.80 13.94
N LYS A 170 -19.85 30.06 12.88
CA LYS A 170 -20.29 29.02 11.94
C LYS A 170 -19.12 28.34 11.25
N ILE A 171 -18.20 29.12 10.70
CA ILE A 171 -17.05 28.57 9.96
C ILE A 171 -16.11 27.79 10.89
N ILE A 172 -15.88 28.27 12.12
CA ILE A 172 -15.10 27.54 13.12
C ILE A 172 -15.76 26.20 13.45
N LYS A 173 -17.09 26.17 13.61
CA LYS A 173 -17.85 24.94 13.87
C LYS A 173 -17.69 23.93 12.74
N ASP A 174 -17.93 24.36 11.49
CA ASP A 174 -17.83 23.49 10.30
C ASP A 174 -16.40 22.91 10.13
N SER A 175 -15.38 23.72 10.44
CA SER A 175 -13.99 23.27 10.42
C SER A 175 -13.67 22.26 11.54
N LYS A 176 -14.19 22.45 12.75
CA LYS A 176 -14.02 21.50 13.86
C LYS A 176 -14.66 20.15 13.53
N GLU A 177 -15.86 20.16 12.97
CA GLU A 177 -16.54 18.94 12.53
C GLU A 177 -15.72 18.23 11.43
N SER A 178 -15.19 18.98 10.47
CA SER A 178 -14.31 18.43 9.42
C SER A 178 -13.01 17.83 9.98
N ALA A 179 -12.39 18.49 10.97
CA ALA A 179 -11.21 18.02 11.68
C ALA A 179 -11.47 16.70 12.43
N GLU A 180 -12.63 16.58 13.09
CA GLU A 180 -13.03 15.35 13.79
C GLU A 180 -13.33 14.19 12.84
N ILE A 181 -13.96 14.46 11.68
CA ILE A 181 -14.16 13.46 10.63
C ILE A 181 -12.80 12.94 10.15
N LEU A 182 -11.89 13.85 9.79
CA LEU A 182 -10.54 13.47 9.35
C LEU A 182 -9.83 12.61 10.41
N ARG A 183 -9.89 13.01 11.67
CA ARG A 183 -9.24 12.27 12.76
C ARG A 183 -9.79 10.85 12.88
N ARG A 184 -11.10 10.66 12.75
CA ARG A 184 -11.74 9.34 12.75
C ARG A 184 -11.32 8.50 11.55
N GLU A 185 -11.25 9.09 10.37
CA GLU A 185 -10.80 8.40 9.15
C GLU A 185 -9.33 7.99 9.24
N LEU A 186 -8.45 8.87 9.73
CA LEU A 186 -7.03 8.57 9.97
C LEU A 186 -6.85 7.46 11.01
N ASN A 187 -7.62 7.46 12.10
CA ASN A 187 -7.63 6.38 13.08
C ASN A 187 -8.08 5.04 12.45
N THR A 188 -9.14 5.07 11.65
CA THR A 188 -9.65 3.88 10.96
C THR A 188 -8.63 3.31 9.98
N LEU A 189 -7.95 4.18 9.22
CA LEU A 189 -6.85 3.77 8.34
C LEU A 189 -5.71 3.15 9.13
N LYS A 190 -5.31 3.77 10.25
CA LYS A 190 -4.28 3.24 11.15
C LYS A 190 -4.66 1.86 11.69
N GLU A 191 -5.90 1.64 12.12
CA GLU A 191 -6.38 0.34 12.60
C GLU A 191 -6.37 -0.73 11.50
N LYS A 192 -6.89 -0.41 10.30
CA LYS A 192 -6.85 -1.32 9.14
C LYS A 192 -5.43 -1.77 8.81
N ILE A 193 -4.48 -0.85 8.93
CA ILE A 193 -3.05 -1.09 8.72
C ILE A 193 -2.49 -2.04 9.77
N LEU A 194 -2.76 -1.80 11.05
CA LEU A 194 -2.32 -2.70 12.13
C LEU A 194 -2.90 -4.12 11.97
N ILE A 195 -4.16 -4.23 11.56
CA ILE A 195 -4.80 -5.52 11.30
C ILE A 195 -4.12 -6.25 10.14
N LEU A 196 -3.75 -5.54 9.07
CA LEU A 196 -3.02 -6.14 7.95
C LEU A 196 -1.62 -6.57 8.35
N GLU A 197 -0.93 -5.78 9.18
CA GLU A 197 0.38 -6.15 9.72
C GLU A 197 0.31 -7.46 10.51
N ASP A 198 -0.67 -7.58 11.43
CA ASP A 198 -0.87 -8.77 12.24
C ASP A 198 -1.22 -10.01 11.39
N LYS A 199 -2.01 -9.82 10.32
CA LYS A 199 -2.41 -10.91 9.42
C LYS A 199 -1.32 -11.32 8.42
N LEU A 200 -0.34 -10.45 8.14
CA LEU A 200 0.66 -10.67 7.09
C LEU A 200 1.39 -12.03 7.19
N PRO A 201 1.86 -12.49 8.37
CA PRO A 201 2.51 -13.80 8.46
C PRO A 201 1.58 -14.96 8.08
N ARG A 202 0.30 -14.89 8.47
CA ARG A 202 -0.70 -15.92 8.13
C ARG A 202 -1.04 -15.89 6.64
N THR A 203 -1.15 -14.70 6.06
CA THR A 203 -1.36 -14.52 4.61
C THR A 203 -0.19 -15.11 3.82
N ILE A 204 1.05 -14.80 4.19
CA ILE A 204 2.26 -15.39 3.57
C ILE A 204 2.22 -16.92 3.67
N ALA A 205 1.90 -17.46 4.85
CA ALA A 205 1.79 -18.90 5.05
C ALA A 205 0.70 -19.52 4.16
N SER A 206 -0.44 -18.85 3.98
CA SER A 206 -1.52 -19.31 3.11
C SER A 206 -1.11 -19.33 1.63
N CYS A 207 -0.51 -18.24 1.12
CA CYS A 207 0.00 -18.20 -0.26
C CYS A 207 1.12 -19.22 -0.48
N ARG A 208 2.03 -19.41 0.49
CA ARG A 208 3.05 -20.48 0.44
C ARG A 208 2.42 -21.87 0.43
N ARG A 209 1.34 -22.09 1.17
CA ARG A 209 0.65 -23.39 1.18
C ARG A 209 0.04 -23.69 -0.19
N LEU A 210 -0.53 -22.69 -0.87
CA LEU A 210 -1.00 -22.85 -2.26
C LEU A 210 0.14 -23.25 -3.19
N ALA A 211 1.27 -22.54 -3.13
CA ALA A 211 2.47 -22.89 -3.89
C ALA A 211 2.99 -24.30 -3.57
N SER A 212 2.98 -24.69 -2.29
CA SER A 212 3.49 -25.99 -1.84
C SER A 212 2.77 -27.17 -2.47
N LYS A 213 1.48 -27.01 -2.82
CA LYS A 213 0.72 -28.05 -3.50
C LYS A 213 1.28 -28.28 -4.91
N SER A 214 1.53 -27.21 -5.66
CA SER A 214 2.13 -27.28 -7.00
C SER A 214 3.56 -27.84 -6.95
N LEU A 215 4.37 -27.38 -6.00
CA LEU A 215 5.73 -27.90 -5.77
C LEU A 215 5.74 -29.38 -5.38
N SER A 216 4.79 -29.84 -4.56
CA SER A 216 4.70 -31.25 -4.17
C SER A 216 4.44 -32.17 -5.35
N VAL A 217 3.65 -31.71 -6.33
CA VAL A 217 3.37 -32.47 -7.57
C VAL A 217 4.63 -32.54 -8.42
N LEU A 218 5.36 -31.42 -8.60
CA LEU A 218 6.63 -31.41 -9.33
C LEU A 218 7.67 -32.35 -8.69
N ARG A 219 7.79 -32.35 -7.36
CA ARG A 219 8.69 -33.29 -6.64
C ARG A 219 8.29 -34.75 -6.87
N LYS A 220 6.99 -35.06 -6.78
CA LYS A 220 6.49 -36.43 -7.02
C LYS A 220 6.75 -36.88 -8.46
N LEU A 221 6.60 -35.98 -9.43
CA LEU A 221 6.91 -36.25 -10.82
C LEU A 221 8.41 -36.49 -11.02
N THR A 222 9.26 -35.70 -10.37
CA THR A 222 10.72 -35.91 -10.38
C THR A 222 11.09 -37.30 -9.87
N GLU A 223 10.49 -37.75 -8.76
CA GLU A 223 10.70 -39.11 -8.25
C GLU A 223 10.15 -40.19 -9.20
N THR A 224 9.05 -39.91 -9.90
CA THR A 224 8.49 -40.84 -10.91
C THR A 224 9.43 -41.01 -12.09
N ILE A 225 10.06 -39.93 -12.57
CA ILE A 225 11.06 -39.99 -13.65
C ILE A 225 12.26 -40.82 -13.21
N LYS A 226 12.77 -40.60 -11.99
CA LYS A 226 13.91 -41.38 -11.46
C LYS A 226 13.64 -42.89 -11.39
N ALA A 227 12.37 -43.30 -11.35
CA ALA A 227 11.97 -44.69 -11.25
C ALA A 227 11.78 -45.40 -12.61
N CYS A 228 11.94 -44.71 -13.75
CA CYS A 228 11.72 -45.24 -15.11
C CYS A 228 12.74 -46.31 -15.58
#